data_AF-A0A845MKX4-F1
#
_entry.id   AF-A0A845MKX4-F1
#
_cell.length_a   1.000
_cell.length_b   1.000
_cell.length_c   1.000
_cell.angle_alpha   90.00
_cell.angle_beta   90.00
_cell.angle_gamma   90.00
#
_symmetry.space_group_name_H-M   'P 1'
#
loop_
_entity.id
_entity.type
_entity.pdbx_description
1 polymer ?
#
loop_
_entity_poly.entity_id
_entity_poly.type
_entity_poly.pdbx_seq_one_letter_code
_entity_poly.pdbx_strand_id
1 'polypeptide(L)'
;MAFDSRDPYDAAALYDMWLNCSRCPTTFDFEPGGDINLDYYHRIGQRARAEHWAVLPAPSQGGELVFTILCPVCAARLGVEGVEGRLDGTEPVIDQICEAMLKVS
;
A
#
# COMPACT_ATOMS: atom_id res chain seq x y z
N MET A 1 10.43 0.71 12.80
CA MET A 1 9.51 1.84 12.57
C MET A 1 8.10 1.32 12.76
N ALA A 2 7.13 2.22 12.94
CA ALA A 2 5.71 1.90 13.08
C ALA A 2 4.96 2.35 11.82
N PHE A 3 3.72 1.89 11.67
CA PHE A 3 2.82 2.27 10.58
C PHE A 3 2.70 3.80 10.40
N ASP A 4 2.76 4.31 9.16
CA ASP A 4 2.48 5.71 8.79
C ASP A 4 1.37 5.78 7.73
N SER A 5 0.23 6.39 8.05
CA SER A 5 -0.91 6.52 7.11
C SER A 5 -0.60 7.37 5.87
N ARG A 6 0.50 8.12 5.87
CA ARG A 6 0.97 8.93 4.73
C ARG A 6 2.01 8.22 3.88
N ASP A 7 2.54 7.09 4.35
CA ASP A 7 3.39 6.23 3.53
C ASP A 7 2.49 5.46 2.56
N PRO A 8 2.63 5.64 1.23
CA PRO A 8 1.76 4.98 0.27
C PRO A 8 1.80 3.46 0.36
N TYR A 9 2.93 2.86 0.80
CA TYR A 9 3.03 1.42 0.94
C TYR A 9 2.22 0.90 2.13
N ASP A 10 2.32 1.57 3.27
CA ASP A 10 1.55 1.24 4.47
C ASP A 10 0.05 1.47 4.20
N ALA A 11 -0.30 2.61 3.58
CA ALA A 11 -1.68 2.95 3.23
C ALA A 11 -2.29 1.96 2.22
N ALA A 12 -1.57 1.58 1.16
CA ALA A 12 -2.05 0.62 0.18
C ALA A 12 -2.20 -0.78 0.79
N ALA A 13 -1.24 -1.22 1.60
CA ALA A 13 -1.32 -2.50 2.29
C ALA A 13 -2.55 -2.56 3.22
N LEU A 14 -2.86 -1.47 3.92
CA LEU A 14 -4.03 -1.36 4.79
C LEU A 14 -5.35 -1.29 3.99
N TYR A 15 -5.37 -0.48 2.93
CA TYR A 15 -6.59 -0.19 2.16
C TYR A 15 -7.06 -1.37 1.31
N ASP A 16 -6.16 -1.96 0.51
CA ASP A 16 -6.49 -3.09 -0.37
C ASP A 16 -6.43 -4.43 0.36
N MET A 17 -5.90 -4.46 1.59
CA MET A 17 -5.60 -5.66 2.39
C MET A 17 -4.64 -6.67 1.70
N TRP A 18 -4.23 -6.39 0.46
CA TRP A 18 -3.33 -7.18 -0.37
C TRP A 18 -2.77 -6.33 -1.51
N LEU A 19 -1.46 -6.42 -1.79
CA LEU A 19 -0.86 -5.73 -2.94
C LEU A 19 -0.92 -6.59 -4.22
N ASN A 20 -1.77 -6.21 -5.18
CA ASN A 20 -1.93 -6.92 -6.46
C ASN A 20 -1.48 -6.06 -7.64
N CYS A 21 -0.73 -6.63 -8.58
CA CYS A 21 -0.29 -5.88 -9.74
C CYS A 21 -1.49 -5.49 -10.62
N SER A 22 -1.68 -4.20 -10.88
CA SER A 22 -2.79 -3.69 -11.70
C SER A 22 -2.64 -3.99 -13.20
N ARG A 23 -1.55 -4.66 -13.63
CA ARG A 23 -1.21 -4.87 -15.05
C ARG A 23 -0.96 -6.33 -15.43
N CYS A 24 -0.77 -7.22 -14.46
CA CYS A 24 -0.56 -8.63 -14.71
C CYS A 24 -1.08 -9.46 -13.52
N PRO A 25 -1.24 -10.79 -13.65
CA PRO A 25 -1.76 -11.63 -12.57
C PRO A 25 -0.83 -11.79 -11.36
N THR A 26 0.34 -11.13 -11.34
CA THR A 26 1.29 -11.23 -10.22
C THR A 26 0.70 -10.59 -8.97
N THR A 27 0.64 -11.37 -7.90
CA THR A 27 0.25 -10.92 -6.57
C THR A 27 1.49 -10.83 -5.68
N PHE A 28 1.46 -9.94 -4.70
CA PHE A 28 2.49 -9.88 -3.68
C PHE A 28 2.18 -10.91 -2.60
N ASP A 29 2.87 -12.05 -2.62
CA ASP A 29 2.63 -13.16 -1.71
C ASP A 29 3.55 -13.08 -0.49
N PHE A 30 3.18 -12.23 0.47
CA PHE A 30 3.90 -12.08 1.73
C PHE A 30 2.93 -12.06 2.91
N GLU A 31 3.10 -13.05 3.80
CA GLU A 31 2.34 -13.21 5.03
C GLU A 31 3.27 -12.94 6.23
N PRO A 32 3.13 -11.79 6.92
CA PRO A 32 3.97 -11.43 8.06
C PRO A 32 3.80 -12.37 9.26
N GLY A 33 2.66 -13.05 9.37
CA GLY A 33 2.23 -13.79 10.55
C GLY A 33 1.98 -12.88 11.78
N GLY A 34 1.42 -13.47 12.84
CA GLY A 34 1.03 -12.75 14.06
C GLY A 34 -0.36 -12.11 13.94
N ASP A 35 -0.65 -11.17 14.85
CA ASP A 35 -1.97 -10.52 14.90
C ASP A 35 -2.15 -9.52 13.75
N ILE A 36 -3.38 -9.47 13.21
CA ILE A 36 -3.75 -8.51 12.17
C ILE A 36 -3.98 -7.14 12.82
N ASN A 37 -2.93 -6.33 12.89
CA ASN A 37 -2.91 -4.97 13.45
C ASN A 37 -2.19 -3.98 12.50
N LEU A 38 -1.98 -2.72 12.91
CA LEU A 38 -1.28 -1.75 12.05
C LEU A 38 0.19 -2.16 11.75
N ASP A 39 0.86 -2.82 12.69
CA ASP A 39 2.23 -3.34 12.47
C ASP A 39 2.25 -4.49 11.46
N TYR A 40 1.17 -5.26 11.36
CA TYR A 40 0.99 -6.26 10.31
C TYR A 40 1.01 -5.62 8.91
N TYR A 41 0.19 -4.58 8.70
CA TYR A 41 0.13 -3.88 7.41
C TYR A 41 1.40 -3.08 7.10
N HIS A 42 2.04 -2.50 8.12
CA HIS A 42 3.36 -1.88 7.97
C HIS A 42 4.38 -2.88 7.43
N ARG A 43 4.43 -4.10 7.99
CA ARG A 43 5.37 -5.13 7.51
C ARG A 43 5.11 -5.53 6.06
N ILE A 44 3.85 -5.62 5.64
CA ILE A 44 3.49 -5.88 4.23
C ILE A 44 4.00 -4.75 3.33
N GLY A 45 3.64 -3.49 3.64
CA GLY A 45 4.03 -2.32 2.86
C GLY A 45 5.54 -2.20 2.72
N GLN A 46 6.28 -2.29 3.83
CA GLN A 46 7.74 -2.17 3.80
C GLN A 46 8.41 -3.35 3.09
N ARG A 47 7.84 -4.55 3.15
CA ARG A 47 8.37 -5.69 2.39
C ARG A 47 8.18 -5.48 0.89
N ALA A 48 7.02 -4.97 0.45
CA ALA A 48 6.78 -4.66 -0.96
C ALA A 48 7.73 -3.57 -1.48
N ARG A 49 7.99 -2.52 -0.68
CA ARG A 49 9.02 -1.50 -0.98
C ARG A 49 10.39 -2.13 -1.15
N ALA A 50 10.81 -2.98 -0.20
CA ALA A 50 12.11 -3.66 -0.26
C ALA A 50 12.25 -4.60 -1.47
N GLU A 51 11.14 -5.14 -1.96
CA GLU A 51 11.07 -5.96 -3.17
C GLU A 51 10.81 -5.17 -4.46
N HIS A 52 10.90 -3.84 -4.40
CA HIS A 52 10.81 -2.92 -5.55
C HIS A 52 9.45 -2.93 -6.28
N TRP A 53 8.37 -3.24 -5.56
CA TRP A 53 7.03 -2.96 -6.05
C TRP A 53 6.82 -1.45 -6.12
N ALA A 54 6.14 -0.96 -7.16
CA ALA A 54 5.76 0.46 -7.22
C ALA A 54 4.34 0.62 -6.69
N VAL A 55 4.17 1.50 -5.71
CA VAL A 55 2.86 1.89 -5.16
C VAL A 55 2.63 3.37 -5.44
N LEU A 56 1.70 3.63 -6.36
CA LEU A 56 1.44 4.95 -6.90
C LEU A 56 0.00 5.36 -6.56
N PRO A 57 -0.21 6.26 -5.58
CA PRO A 57 -1.50 6.85 -5.33
C PRO A 57 -1.98 7.59 -6.58
N ALA A 58 -3.23 7.37 -6.97
CA ALA A 58 -3.88 8.05 -8.06
C ALA A 58 -5.21 8.64 -7.58
N PRO A 59 -5.48 9.94 -7.83
CA PRO A 59 -6.80 10.49 -7.57
C PRO A 59 -7.82 9.84 -8.52
N SER A 60 -8.88 9.25 -7.99
CA SER A 60 -10.00 8.78 -8.80
C SER A 60 -10.94 9.94 -9.16
N GLN A 61 -11.73 9.79 -10.24
CA GLN A 61 -12.71 10.81 -10.67
C GLN A 61 -13.87 11.06 -9.67
N GLY A 62 -13.85 10.45 -8.49
CA GLY A 62 -14.81 10.69 -7.40
C GLY A 62 -14.18 11.20 -6.10
N GLY A 63 -12.87 11.48 -6.08
CA GLY A 63 -12.14 11.75 -4.82
C GLY A 63 -11.92 10.50 -3.98
N GLU A 64 -12.10 9.31 -4.56
CA GLU A 64 -11.75 8.05 -3.92
C GLU A 64 -10.25 7.79 -4.07
N LEU A 65 -9.63 7.38 -2.97
CA LEU A 65 -8.23 7.00 -2.96
C LEU A 65 -8.06 5.66 -3.67
N VAL A 66 -7.27 5.66 -4.75
CA VAL A 66 -6.94 4.43 -5.49
C VAL A 66 -5.44 4.30 -5.56
N PHE A 67 -4.93 3.09 -5.35
CA PHE A 67 -3.52 2.78 -5.54
C PHE A 67 -3.32 2.02 -6.85
N THR A 68 -2.45 2.55 -7.72
CA THR A 68 -1.88 1.74 -8.80
C THR A 68 -0.68 1.01 -8.24
N ILE A 69 -0.79 -0.31 -8.14
CA ILE A 69 0.26 -1.20 -7.62
C ILE A 69 0.86 -1.95 -8.79
N LEU A 70 2.19 -1.92 -8.94
CA LEU A 70 2.88 -2.59 -10.03
C LEU A 70 3.97 -3.50 -9.48
N CYS A 71 4.00 -4.75 -9.95
CA CYS A 71 5.15 -5.62 -9.70
C CYS A 71 6.41 -5.06 -10.37
N PRO A 72 7.61 -5.44 -9.92
CA PRO A 72 8.87 -4.89 -10.42
C PRO A 72 9.00 -4.98 -11.95
N VAL A 73 8.52 -6.08 -12.55
CA VAL A 73 8.55 -6.29 -14.00
C VAL A 73 7.66 -5.28 -14.74
N CYS A 74 6.47 -5.00 -14.23
CA CYS A 74 5.56 -4.03 -14.84
C CYS A 74 6.02 -2.59 -14.60
N ALA A 75 6.56 -2.29 -13.42
CA ALA A 75 7.14 -0.98 -13.11
C ALA A 75 8.31 -0.65 -14.05
N ALA A 76 9.23 -1.59 -14.27
CA ALA A 76 10.34 -1.46 -15.20
C ALA A 76 9.86 -1.23 -16.64
N ARG A 77 8.90 -2.02 -17.11
CA ARG A 77 8.32 -1.89 -18.48
C ARG A 77 7.66 -0.54 -18.72
N LEU A 78 7.10 0.07 -17.68
CA LEU A 78 6.44 1.38 -17.75
C LEU A 78 7.40 2.54 -17.44
N GLY A 79 8.66 2.27 -17.07
CA GLY A 79 9.64 3.29 -16.74
C GLY A 79 9.37 4.02 -15.42
N VAL A 80 8.65 3.38 -14.49
CA VAL A 80 8.28 3.94 -13.18
C VAL A 80 8.92 3.18 -12.02
N GLU A 81 9.89 2.31 -12.30
CA GLU A 81 10.70 1.66 -11.28
C GLU A 81 11.40 2.69 -10.38
N GLY A 82 11.38 2.46 -9.06
CA GLY A 82 11.96 3.38 -8.09
C GLY A 82 11.20 4.70 -7.90
N VAL A 83 10.10 4.93 -8.61
CA VAL A 83 9.19 6.05 -8.32
C VAL A 83 8.41 5.70 -7.06
N GLU A 84 8.68 6.45 -5.99
CA GLU A 84 7.84 6.41 -4.80
C GLU A 84 6.69 7.38 -4.96
N GLY A 85 5.46 6.86 -4.84
CA GLY A 85 4.28 7.69 -4.74
C GLY A 85 4.34 8.61 -3.52
N ARG A 86 3.47 9.62 -3.51
CA ARG A 86 3.31 10.49 -2.35
C ARG A 86 1.82 10.72 -2.11
N LEU A 87 1.42 10.63 -0.85
CA LEU A 87 0.14 11.14 -0.38
C LEU A 87 0.37 12.58 0.11
N ASP A 88 -0.42 13.53 -0.41
CA ASP A 88 -0.30 14.96 -0.09
C ASP A 88 -1.01 15.34 1.24
N GLY A 89 -1.34 14.35 2.07
CA GLY A 89 -2.00 14.51 3.35
C GLY A 89 -2.38 13.15 3.93
N THR A 90 -3.04 13.14 5.08
CA THR A 90 -3.72 11.93 5.52
C THR A 90 -5.02 11.78 4.74
N GLU A 91 -5.15 10.65 4.07
CA GLU A 91 -6.36 10.33 3.32
C GLU A 91 -7.46 9.93 4.33
N PRO A 92 -8.64 10.61 4.33
CA PRO A 92 -9.64 10.40 5.38
C PRO A 92 -10.10 8.95 5.54
N VAL A 93 -10.08 8.17 4.46
CA VAL A 93 -10.43 6.75 4.49
C VAL A 93 -9.37 5.91 5.20
N ILE A 94 -8.09 6.21 5.02
CA ILE A 94 -6.99 5.50 5.69
C ILE A 94 -7.04 5.78 7.18
N ASP A 95 -7.26 7.02 7.58
CA ASP A 95 -7.38 7.41 9.00
C ASP A 95 -8.56 6.71 9.67
N GLN A 96 -9.72 6.61 8.99
CA GLN A 96 -10.89 5.88 9.50
C GLN A 96 -10.60 4.40 9.71
N ILE A 97 -9.89 3.75 8.77
CA ILE A 97 -9.50 2.35 8.91
C ILE A 97 -8.51 2.19 10.08
N CYS A 98 -7.54 3.11 10.22
CA CYS A 98 -6.61 3.11 11.34
C CYS A 98 -7.34 3.21 12.69
N GLU A 99 -8.29 4.13 12.82
CA GLU A 99 -9.11 4.26 14.03
C GLU A 99 -9.93 3.01 14.32
N ALA A 100 -10.50 2.39 13.28
CA ALA A 100 -11.26 1.15 13.43
C ALA A 100 -10.35 0.05 13.98
N MET A 101 -9.18 -0.16 13.38
CA MET A 101 -8.20 -1.16 13.81
C MET A 101 -7.74 -0.99 15.25
N LEU A 102 -7.47 0.26 15.67
CA LEU A 102 -7.06 0.57 17.04
C LEU A 102 -8.16 0.29 18.08
N LYS A 103 -9.44 0.30 17.69
CA LYS A 103 -10.57 -0.01 18.59
C LYS A 103 -10.82 -1.50 18.78
N VAL A 104 -10.29 -2.35 17.89
CA VAL A 104 -10.43 -3.83 17.95
C VAL A 104 -9.18 -4.50 18.53
N SER A 105 -8.11 -3.73 18.77
CA SER A 105 -6.85 -4.18 19.38
C SER A 105 -6.91 -4.15 20.91
#